data_AF-Q9FF72-F1
#
_entry.id   AF-Q9FF72-F1
#
_cell.length_a   1.000
_cell.length_b   1.000
_cell.length_c   1.000
_cell.angle_alpha   90.00
_cell.angle_beta   90.00
_cell.angle_gamma   90.00
#
_symmetry.space_group_name_H-M   'P 1'
#
loop_
_entity.id
_entity.type
_entity.pdbx_description
1 polymer ?
#
loop_
_entity_poly.entity_id
_entity_poly.type
_entity_poly.pdbx_seq_one_letter_code
_entity_poly.pdbx_strand_id
1 'polypeptide(L)'
;MVKSNVYITSILLILLMAIAMALLSTSSHGLSIAGLSLGQGQIYGVLRCNISGDPNAPPVSGAPVYLKCDGSNTTIADAVTKPDGTFRVLLSAVQTVLISPSSCYLLANLPGGNCSIYVPDGALTATFTLLRIIQTNATNIAVFTAGPFVDEIV
;
A
#
# COMPACT_ATOMS: atom_id res chain seq x y z
N MET A 1 25.92 -27.90 51.74
CA MET A 1 25.31 -26.58 51.42
C MET A 1 25.75 -26.05 50.05
N VAL A 2 27.02 -26.20 49.63
CA VAL A 2 27.55 -25.66 48.36
C VAL A 2 26.86 -26.23 47.10
N LYS A 3 26.58 -27.53 47.03
CA LYS A 3 25.95 -28.14 45.84
C LYS A 3 24.59 -27.52 45.49
N SER A 4 23.75 -27.20 46.48
CA SER A 4 22.41 -26.64 46.25
C SER A 4 22.47 -25.25 45.59
N ASN A 5 23.44 -24.42 45.99
CA ASN A 5 23.60 -23.07 45.44
C ASN A 5 24.02 -23.09 43.96
N VAL A 6 24.81 -24.10 43.56
CA VAL A 6 25.21 -24.28 42.16
C VAL A 6 24.03 -24.69 41.28
N TYR A 7 23.12 -25.54 41.78
CA TYR A 7 21.91 -25.91 41.03
C TYR A 7 20.95 -24.73 40.84
N ILE A 8 20.70 -23.94 41.90
CA ILE A 8 19.80 -22.78 41.82
C ILE A 8 20.34 -21.72 40.85
N THR A 9 21.64 -21.41 40.93
CA THR A 9 22.27 -20.45 40.00
C THR A 9 22.25 -20.94 38.55
N SER A 10 22.44 -22.25 38.32
CA SER A 10 22.34 -22.85 36.98
C SER A 10 20.93 -22.76 36.41
N ILE A 11 19.89 -23.07 37.20
CA ILE A 11 18.49 -22.96 36.77
C ILE A 11 18.12 -21.51 36.46
N LEU A 12 18.56 -20.56 37.29
CA LEU A 12 18.31 -19.14 37.08
C LEU A 12 18.94 -18.62 35.78
N LEU A 13 20.17 -19.05 35.48
CA LEU A 13 20.86 -18.73 34.22
C LEU A 13 20.12 -19.27 32.99
N ILE A 14 19.61 -20.51 33.06
CA ILE A 14 18.83 -21.11 31.96
C ILE A 14 17.51 -20.35 31.74
N LEU A 15 16.81 -19.95 32.81
CA LEU A 15 15.58 -19.16 32.71
C LEU A 15 15.85 -17.77 32.13
N LEU A 16 16.92 -17.09 32.56
CA LEU A 16 17.33 -15.79 32.00
C LEU A 16 17.66 -15.90 30.50
N MET A 17 18.35 -16.95 30.09
CA MET A 17 18.65 -17.24 28.69
C MET A 17 17.36 -17.49 27.89
N ALA A 18 16.42 -18.27 28.43
CA ALA A 18 15.13 -18.54 27.77
C ALA A 18 14.28 -17.27 27.59
N ILE A 19 14.25 -16.40 28.61
CA ILE A 19 13.58 -15.10 28.53
C ILE A 19 14.27 -14.22 27.48
N ALA A 20 15.61 -14.15 27.47
CA ALA A 20 16.35 -13.39 26.47
C ALA A 20 16.02 -13.85 25.04
N MET A 21 15.97 -15.16 24.79
CA MET A 21 15.59 -15.73 23.49
C MET A 21 14.15 -15.39 23.08
N ALA A 22 13.20 -15.40 24.03
CA ALA A 22 11.82 -15.00 23.77
C ALA A 22 11.70 -13.52 23.38
N LEU A 23 12.49 -12.63 24.00
CA LEU A 23 12.56 -11.22 23.62
C LEU A 23 13.21 -10.99 22.25
N LEU A 24 14.19 -11.82 21.86
CA LEU A 24 14.85 -11.77 20.55
C LEU A 24 13.96 -12.29 19.41
N SER A 25 12.96 -13.13 19.73
CA SER A 25 11.99 -13.66 18.75
C SER A 25 10.86 -12.70 18.40
N THR A 26 10.95 -11.40 18.73
CA THR A 26 10.28 -10.38 17.91
C THR A 26 11.04 -10.25 16.58
N SER A 27 11.09 -11.35 15.82
CA SER A 27 11.19 -11.26 14.39
C SER A 27 10.06 -10.33 13.98
N SER A 28 10.42 -9.08 13.67
CA SER A 28 9.68 -8.28 12.74
C SER A 28 9.43 -9.21 11.56
N HIS A 29 8.24 -9.82 11.52
CA HIS A 29 7.74 -10.39 10.30
C HIS A 29 7.58 -9.17 9.40
N GLY A 30 8.68 -8.73 8.80
CA GLY A 30 8.69 -7.85 7.66
C GLY A 30 7.99 -8.68 6.60
N LEU A 31 6.67 -8.57 6.58
CA LEU A 31 5.75 -9.38 5.81
C LEU A 31 6.25 -9.34 4.36
N SER A 32 6.72 -10.48 3.86
CA SER A 32 7.52 -10.53 2.65
C SER A 32 6.66 -10.85 1.44
N ILE A 33 6.75 -10.06 0.37
CA ILE A 33 6.24 -10.44 -0.94
C ILE A 33 7.39 -11.10 -1.71
N ALA A 34 7.18 -12.30 -2.24
CA ALA A 34 8.20 -13.07 -2.97
C ALA A 34 9.54 -13.23 -2.20
N GLY A 35 9.49 -13.34 -0.86
CA GLY A 35 10.68 -13.47 0.00
C GLY A 35 11.42 -12.16 0.29
N LEU A 36 10.95 -11.01 -0.19
CA LEU A 36 11.53 -9.70 0.07
C LEU A 36 10.74 -8.95 1.15
N SER A 37 11.42 -8.48 2.19
CA SER A 37 10.81 -7.56 3.17
C SER A 37 10.52 -6.22 2.49
N LEU A 38 9.24 -5.89 2.33
CA LEU A 38 8.83 -4.61 1.75
C LEU A 38 8.76 -3.54 2.84
N GLY A 39 9.41 -2.40 2.63
CA GLY A 39 9.25 -1.25 3.53
C GLY A 39 8.37 -0.15 2.97
N GLN A 40 8.08 -0.17 1.67
CA GLN A 40 7.25 0.85 1.04
C GLN A 40 6.52 0.31 -0.20
N GLY A 41 5.37 0.88 -0.49
CA GLY A 41 4.60 0.67 -1.70
C GLY A 41 4.31 2.00 -2.38
N GLN A 42 4.26 1.99 -3.71
CA GLN A 42 3.97 3.18 -4.49
C GLN A 42 3.04 2.82 -5.64
N ILE A 43 1.89 3.49 -5.74
CA ILE A 43 0.98 3.33 -6.87
C ILE A 43 1.06 4.58 -7.73
N TYR A 44 1.41 4.41 -9.00
CA TYR A 44 1.50 5.48 -9.98
C TYR A 44 0.36 5.37 -10.99
N GLY A 45 -0.16 6.51 -11.45
CA GLY A 45 -1.16 6.52 -12.50
C GLY A 45 -1.40 7.91 -13.06
N VAL A 46 -2.30 7.99 -14.04
CA VAL A 46 -2.76 9.23 -14.64
C VAL A 46 -4.28 9.22 -14.65
N LEU A 47 -4.89 10.24 -14.05
CA LEU A 47 -6.32 10.46 -14.14
C LEU A 47 -6.63 11.30 -15.37
N ARG A 48 -7.56 10.81 -16.20
CA ARG A 48 -7.99 11.49 -17.42
C ARG A 48 -9.50 11.71 -17.39
N CYS A 49 -9.94 12.76 -18.07
CA CYS A 49 -11.33 13.17 -18.12
C CYS A 49 -12.10 12.32 -19.15
N ASN A 50 -12.26 11.03 -18.84
CA ASN A 50 -12.97 10.08 -19.69
C ASN A 50 -13.53 8.92 -18.85
N ILE A 51 -14.77 8.53 -19.11
CA ILE A 51 -15.46 7.44 -18.39
C ILE A 51 -15.10 6.03 -18.91
N SER A 52 -14.45 5.93 -20.06
CA SER A 52 -14.10 4.68 -20.75
C SER A 52 -12.60 4.41 -20.76
N GLY A 53 -11.80 5.21 -20.05
CA GLY A 53 -10.36 5.01 -19.96
C GLY A 53 -9.53 5.44 -21.17
N ASP A 54 -10.03 6.35 -22.04
CA ASP A 54 -9.28 6.81 -23.22
C ASP A 54 -7.93 7.45 -22.81
N PRO A 55 -6.78 6.89 -23.24
CA PRO A 55 -5.47 7.45 -22.93
C PRO A 55 -5.18 8.80 -23.62
N ASN A 56 -6.00 9.24 -24.57
CA ASN A 56 -5.85 10.54 -25.25
C ASN A 56 -6.67 11.65 -24.59
N ALA A 57 -7.58 11.32 -23.66
CA ALA A 57 -8.42 12.30 -23.01
C ALA A 57 -7.61 13.28 -22.14
N PRO A 58 -8.06 14.53 -21.97
CA PRO A 58 -7.34 15.53 -21.18
C PRO A 58 -7.08 15.07 -19.74
N PRO A 59 -5.91 15.41 -19.15
CA PRO A 59 -5.62 15.09 -17.76
C PRO A 59 -6.51 15.87 -16.79
N VAL A 60 -6.80 15.28 -15.63
CA VAL A 60 -7.55 15.92 -14.55
C VAL A 60 -6.59 16.33 -13.44
N SER A 61 -6.46 17.63 -13.20
CA SER A 61 -5.61 18.21 -12.14
C SER A 61 -6.37 18.43 -10.84
N GLY A 62 -5.69 18.30 -9.70
CA GLY A 62 -6.24 18.62 -8.38
C GLY A 62 -7.34 17.67 -7.90
N ALA A 63 -7.48 16.51 -8.53
CA ALA A 63 -8.44 15.49 -8.15
C ALA A 63 -7.88 14.61 -7.02
N PRO A 64 -8.64 14.33 -5.96
CA PRO A 64 -8.22 13.36 -4.96
C PRO A 64 -8.40 11.92 -5.50
N VAL A 65 -7.40 11.09 -5.26
CA VAL A 65 -7.36 9.66 -5.60
C VAL A 65 -7.16 8.88 -4.31
N TYR A 66 -8.05 7.94 -4.05
CA TYR A 66 -8.11 7.14 -2.83
C TYR A 66 -7.86 5.67 -3.16
N LEU A 67 -7.05 5.00 -2.33
CA LEU A 67 -6.96 3.54 -2.33
C LEU A 67 -7.99 2.97 -1.36
N LYS A 68 -8.88 2.12 -1.87
CA LYS A 68 -9.95 1.42 -1.14
C LYS A 68 -9.75 -0.09 -1.25
N CYS A 69 -10.12 -0.84 -0.22
CA CYS A 69 -10.13 -2.31 -0.25
C CYS A 69 -11.37 -2.91 0.42
N ASP A 70 -11.69 -4.15 0.05
CA ASP A 70 -12.73 -5.02 0.61
C ASP A 70 -14.13 -4.40 0.63
N GLY A 71 -14.45 -3.56 -0.37
CA GLY A 71 -15.71 -2.81 -0.41
C GLY A 71 -15.88 -1.83 0.77
N SER A 72 -14.85 -1.63 1.58
CA SER A 72 -14.91 -0.72 2.70
C SER A 72 -14.84 0.72 2.20
N ASN A 73 -15.62 1.61 2.82
CA ASN A 73 -15.45 3.06 2.61
C ASN A 73 -14.14 3.59 3.21
N THR A 74 -13.31 2.74 3.83
CA THR A 74 -12.06 3.16 4.46
C THR A 74 -11.01 3.49 3.40
N THR A 75 -10.43 4.68 3.52
CA THR A 75 -9.27 5.07 2.71
C THR A 75 -8.02 4.53 3.38
N ILE A 76 -7.27 3.70 2.66
CA ILE A 76 -5.98 3.20 3.15
C ILE A 76 -4.89 4.24 2.96
N ALA A 77 -4.89 4.88 1.79
CA ALA A 77 -3.98 5.94 1.43
C ALA A 77 -4.61 6.79 0.32
N ASP A 78 -4.09 7.99 0.13
CA ASP A 78 -4.60 8.95 -0.84
C ASP A 78 -3.46 9.72 -1.52
N ALA A 79 -3.82 10.38 -2.61
CA ALA A 79 -2.98 11.31 -3.34
C ALA A 79 -3.85 12.36 -4.02
N VAL A 80 -3.22 13.44 -4.48
CA VAL A 80 -3.86 14.45 -5.33
C VAL A 80 -3.17 14.45 -6.68
N THR A 81 -3.94 14.53 -7.76
CA THR A 81 -3.39 14.61 -9.11
C THR A 81 -2.70 15.95 -9.35
N LYS A 82 -1.56 15.89 -10.04
CA LYS A 82 -0.78 17.03 -10.49
C LYS A 82 -1.42 17.68 -11.73
N PRO A 83 -0.91 18.85 -12.19
CA PRO A 83 -1.39 19.52 -13.41
C PRO A 83 -1.41 18.65 -14.67
N ASP A 84 -0.54 17.65 -14.76
CA ASP A 84 -0.48 16.69 -15.87
C ASP A 84 -1.37 15.45 -15.65
N GLY A 85 -2.21 15.44 -14.61
CA GLY A 85 -3.09 14.34 -14.24
C GLY A 85 -2.38 13.19 -13.52
N THR A 86 -1.05 13.24 -13.37
CA THR A 86 -0.30 12.17 -12.71
C THR A 86 -0.52 12.20 -11.20
N PHE A 87 -0.52 11.03 -10.57
CA PHE A 87 -0.56 10.90 -9.12
C PHE A 87 0.40 9.82 -8.62
N ARG A 88 0.74 9.90 -7.34
CA ARG A 88 1.54 8.90 -6.63
C ARG A 88 0.96 8.67 -5.24
N VAL A 89 0.34 7.52 -5.03
CA VAL A 89 -0.09 7.07 -3.70
C VAL A 89 1.10 6.41 -3.01
N LEU A 90 1.44 6.89 -1.82
CA LEU A 90 2.52 6.33 -0.98
C LEU A 90 1.93 5.40 0.07
N LEU A 91 2.51 4.21 0.20
CA LEU A 91 2.11 3.20 1.16
C LEU A 91 3.27 2.90 2.10
N SER A 92 2.98 2.82 3.40
CA SER A 92 3.88 2.26 4.40
C SER A 92 4.07 0.75 4.20
N ALA A 93 5.08 0.17 4.87
CA ALA A 93 5.34 -1.27 4.87
C ALA A 93 4.08 -2.10 5.16
N VAL A 94 3.34 -1.74 6.21
CA VAL A 94 2.12 -2.45 6.64
C VAL A 94 1.02 -2.33 5.58
N GLN A 95 0.77 -1.12 5.07
CA GLN A 95 -0.22 -0.90 4.02
C GLN A 95 0.13 -1.67 2.74
N THR A 96 1.40 -1.73 2.38
CA THR A 96 1.87 -2.38 1.15
C THR A 96 1.60 -3.88 1.14
N VAL A 97 1.60 -4.52 2.31
CA VAL A 97 1.35 -5.96 2.39
C VAL A 97 -0.14 -6.26 2.57
N LEU A 98 -0.89 -5.36 3.20
CA LEU A 98 -2.34 -5.53 3.35
C LEU A 98 -3.11 -5.31 2.04
N ILE A 99 -2.51 -4.61 1.05
CA ILE A 99 -3.18 -4.39 -0.23
C ILE A 99 -3.13 -5.65 -1.11
N SER A 100 -4.28 -6.05 -1.64
CA SER A 100 -4.38 -7.04 -2.72
C SER A 100 -5.01 -6.40 -3.95
N PRO A 101 -4.38 -6.46 -5.13
CA PRO A 101 -5.00 -6.03 -6.39
C PRO A 101 -6.35 -6.68 -6.70
N SER A 102 -6.66 -7.84 -6.09
CA SER A 102 -7.93 -8.55 -6.27
C SER A 102 -9.07 -8.04 -5.38
N SER A 103 -8.76 -7.28 -4.32
CA SER A 103 -9.77 -6.77 -3.39
C SER A 103 -9.67 -5.26 -3.18
N CYS A 104 -8.71 -4.61 -3.84
CA CYS A 104 -8.45 -3.19 -3.75
C CYS A 104 -8.60 -2.51 -5.10
N TYR A 105 -9.07 -1.27 -5.06
CA TYR A 105 -9.20 -0.41 -6.23
C TYR A 105 -8.86 1.04 -5.87
N LEU A 106 -8.58 1.82 -6.89
CA LEU A 106 -8.42 3.26 -6.80
C LEU A 106 -9.76 3.92 -7.10
N LEU A 107 -10.12 4.94 -6.34
CA LEU A 107 -11.30 5.77 -6.57
C LEU A 107 -10.83 7.22 -6.69
N ALA A 108 -11.19 7.88 -7.78
CA ALA A 108 -10.84 9.27 -8.03
C ALA A 108 -12.10 10.12 -8.16
N ASN A 109 -12.21 11.19 -7.36
CA ASN A 109 -13.31 12.13 -7.50
C ASN A 109 -12.94 13.19 -8.55
N LEU A 110 -13.83 13.43 -9.50
CA LEU A 110 -13.64 14.46 -10.52
C LEU A 110 -13.98 15.84 -9.93
N PRO A 111 -13.05 16.81 -9.96
CA PRO A 111 -13.38 18.17 -9.57
C PRO A 111 -14.25 18.79 -10.67
N GLY A 112 -15.34 19.47 -10.29
CA GLY A 112 -16.34 19.98 -11.23
C GLY A 112 -15.89 21.08 -12.21
N GLY A 113 -14.60 21.42 -12.27
CA GLY A 113 -14.09 22.57 -13.03
C GLY A 113 -13.25 22.25 -14.27
N ASN A 114 -12.48 21.16 -14.28
CA ASN A 114 -11.56 20.83 -15.40
C ASN A 114 -12.00 19.60 -16.20
N CYS A 115 -13.12 19.01 -15.82
CA CYS A 115 -13.65 17.82 -16.45
C CYS A 115 -15.15 17.96 -16.61
N SER A 116 -15.61 18.10 -17.87
CA SER A 116 -17.01 18.40 -18.21
C SER A 116 -17.87 17.16 -18.44
N ILE A 117 -17.34 15.97 -18.15
CA ILE A 117 -18.10 14.72 -18.24
C ILE A 117 -19.06 14.64 -17.05
N TYR A 118 -20.31 14.29 -17.34
CA TYR A 118 -21.27 13.95 -16.30
C TYR A 118 -21.03 12.50 -15.89
N VAL A 119 -20.51 12.31 -14.69
CA VAL A 119 -20.45 10.99 -14.03
C VAL A 119 -21.53 11.00 -12.95
N PRO A 120 -22.48 10.04 -12.92
CA PRO A 120 -23.59 10.04 -11.96
C PRO A 120 -23.13 10.19 -10.51
N ASP A 121 -22.04 9.50 -10.15
CA ASP A 121 -21.48 9.50 -8.80
C ASP A 121 -20.31 10.50 -8.63
N GLY A 122 -19.89 11.18 -9.70
CA GLY A 122 -18.76 12.10 -9.68
C GLY A 122 -17.39 11.43 -9.43
N ALA A 123 -17.32 10.10 -9.52
CA ALA A 123 -16.11 9.33 -9.23
C ALA A 123 -15.83 8.30 -10.33
N LEU A 124 -14.54 8.09 -10.62
CA LEU A 124 -14.07 7.01 -11.49
C LEU A 124 -13.27 6.02 -10.67
N THR A 125 -13.27 4.75 -11.07
CA THR A 125 -12.46 3.73 -10.41
C THR A 125 -11.40 3.16 -11.35
N ALA A 126 -10.33 2.61 -10.79
CA ALA A 126 -9.30 1.89 -11.53
C ALA A 126 -8.76 0.72 -10.73
N THR A 127 -8.44 -0.37 -11.43
CA THR A 127 -7.59 -1.42 -10.88
C THR A 127 -6.12 -1.01 -10.96
N PHE A 128 -5.25 -1.72 -10.24
CA PHE A 128 -3.81 -1.51 -10.32
C PHE A 128 -3.08 -2.84 -10.26
N THR A 129 -1.87 -2.90 -10.79
CA THR A 129 -1.08 -4.13 -10.85
C THR A 129 0.34 -3.88 -10.37
N LEU A 130 0.98 -4.91 -9.82
CA LEU A 130 2.39 -4.85 -9.44
C LEU A 130 3.24 -4.78 -10.72
N LEU A 131 3.98 -3.69 -10.88
CA LEU A 131 4.86 -3.49 -12.02
C LEU A 131 6.25 -4.06 -11.76
N ARG A 132 6.84 -3.73 -10.60
CA ARG A 132 8.19 -4.18 -10.21
C ARG A 132 8.43 -3.99 -8.72
N ILE A 133 9.48 -4.62 -8.20
CA ILE A 133 10.02 -4.33 -6.88
C ILE A 133 11.41 -3.70 -7.07
N ILE A 134 11.63 -2.53 -6.47
CA ILE A 134 12.93 -1.86 -6.46
C ILE A 134 13.63 -2.21 -5.15
N GLN A 135 14.81 -2.82 -5.25
CA GLN A 135 15.67 -3.03 -4.09
C GLN A 135 16.53 -1.79 -3.87
N THR A 136 16.49 -1.24 -2.67
CA THR A 136 17.39 -0.16 -2.25
C THR A 136 18.26 -0.67 -1.11
N ASN A 137 19.32 0.08 -0.76
CA ASN A 137 20.20 -0.28 0.36
C ASN A 137 19.47 -0.33 1.72
N ALA A 138 18.32 0.35 1.84
CA ALA A 138 17.55 0.44 3.08
C ALA A 138 16.28 -0.43 3.08
N THR A 139 15.63 -0.60 1.92
CA THR A 139 14.35 -1.29 1.84
C THR A 139 13.96 -1.70 0.41
N ASN A 140 13.00 -2.62 0.29
CA ASN A 140 12.36 -2.96 -0.98
C ASN A 140 11.08 -2.15 -1.17
N ILE A 141 10.93 -1.54 -2.35
CA ILE A 141 9.78 -0.73 -2.74
C ILE A 141 8.96 -1.50 -3.76
N ALA A 142 7.72 -1.86 -3.43
CA ALA A 142 6.79 -2.40 -4.40
C ALA A 142 6.18 -1.26 -5.22
N VAL A 143 6.40 -1.29 -6.53
CA VAL A 143 5.90 -0.29 -7.47
C VAL A 143 4.75 -0.88 -8.24
N PHE A 144 3.60 -0.24 -8.11
CA PHE A 144 2.35 -0.57 -8.79
C PHE A 144 2.02 0.50 -9.82
N THR A 145 1.28 0.09 -10.85
CA THR A 145 0.71 0.99 -11.85
C THR A 145 -0.80 0.86 -11.86
N ALA A 146 -1.49 2.00 -11.87
CA ALA A 146 -2.92 2.07 -12.10
C ALA A 146 -3.21 1.76 -13.57
N GLY A 147 -4.33 1.06 -13.80
CA GLY A 147 -4.98 0.95 -15.09
C GLY A 147 -5.73 2.23 -15.46
N PRO A 148 -6.48 2.19 -16.57
CA PRO A 148 -7.38 3.29 -16.91
C PRO A 148 -8.47 3.46 -15.86
N PHE A 149 -8.86 4.72 -15.62
CA PHE A 149 -10.01 5.05 -14.82
C PHE A 149 -11.29 4.92 -15.66
N VAL A 150 -12.30 4.25 -15.12
CA VAL A 150 -13.57 3.99 -15.79
C VAL A 150 -14.74 4.24 -14.83
N ASP A 151 -15.92 4.45 -15.40
CA ASP A 151 -17.20 4.55 -14.67
C ASP A 151 -17.78 3.14 -14.43
N GLU A 152 -17.05 2.30 -13.70
CA GLU A 152 -17.53 1.00 -13.24
C GLU A 152 -17.21 0.87 -11.74
N ILE A 153 -18.14 0.36 -10.93
CA ILE A 153 -17.80 -0.04 -9.57
C ILE A 153 -17.13 -1.41 -9.68
N VAL A 154 -15.81 -1.47 -9.48
CA VAL A 154 -15.04 -2.72 -9.39
C VAL A 154 -15.48 -3.53 -8.18
#